data_AF-F3AUI2-F1
#
_entry.id   AF-F3AUI2-F1
#
_cell.length_a   1.000
_cell.length_b   1.000
_cell.length_c   1.000
_cell.angle_alpha   90.00
_cell.angle_beta   90.00
_cell.angle_gamma   90.00
#
_symmetry.space_group_name_H-M   'P 1'
#
loop_
_entity.id
_entity.type
_entity.pdbx_description
1 polymer ?
#
loop_
_entity_poly.entity_id
_entity_poly.type
_entity_poly.pdbx_seq_one_letter_code
_entity_poly.pdbx_strand_id
1 'polypeptide(L)'
;MGIKDRIELYKSLFGADCKALEAVKGFILPVGRFEALEAIRELNTILSDLYMVSIPTLTVWVRDNSYVQATGEIYLTEPELEGFLHQFRHHLQNVERKYERRGLTTEGKLELAGIPYKDTVYKMYGEDDAIAWSKFIGKRLIFRYDRKNPRLLFSSRSTLTVHI
;
A
#
# COMPACT_ATOMS: atom_id res chain seq x y z
N MET A 1 -20.03 1.90 2.79
CA MET A 1 -19.17 0.75 3.15
C MET A 1 -18.07 1.27 4.06
N GLY A 2 -17.84 0.66 5.23
CA GLY A 2 -16.77 1.11 6.12
C GLY A 2 -15.38 0.69 5.62
N ILE A 3 -14.31 1.32 6.14
CA ILE A 3 -12.92 0.95 5.82
C ILE A 3 -12.65 -0.53 6.13
N LYS A 4 -13.17 -1.05 7.25
CA LYS A 4 -13.01 -2.46 7.63
C LYS A 4 -13.65 -3.41 6.62
N ASP A 5 -14.89 -3.13 6.22
CA ASP A 5 -15.62 -3.95 5.24
C ASP A 5 -14.88 -3.97 3.89
N ARG A 6 -14.32 -2.82 3.50
CA ARG A 6 -13.52 -2.69 2.28
C ARG A 6 -12.22 -3.48 2.33
N ILE A 7 -11.55 -3.53 3.48
CA ILE A 7 -10.35 -4.36 3.67
C ILE A 7 -10.70 -5.84 3.48
N GLU A 8 -11.80 -6.32 4.06
CA GLU A 8 -12.24 -7.71 3.87
C GLU A 8 -12.63 -7.99 2.42
N LEU A 9 -13.26 -7.02 1.75
CA LEU A 9 -13.53 -7.10 0.31
C LEU A 9 -12.23 -7.24 -0.50
N TYR A 10 -11.19 -6.46 -0.20
CA TYR A 10 -9.90 -6.54 -0.92
C TYR A 10 -9.16 -7.86 -0.65
N LYS A 11 -9.24 -8.40 0.55
CA LYS A 11 -8.75 -9.76 0.84
C LYS A 11 -9.48 -10.82 0.01
N SER A 12 -10.77 -10.66 -0.23
CA SER A 12 -11.55 -11.59 -1.06
C SER A 12 -11.24 -11.43 -2.55
N LEU A 13 -11.15 -10.19 -3.05
CA LEU A 13 -10.99 -9.89 -4.49
C LEU A 13 -9.56 -10.06 -5.01
N PHE A 14 -8.58 -9.67 -4.19
CA PHE A 14 -7.16 -9.67 -4.56
C PHE A 14 -6.37 -10.72 -3.79
N GLY A 15 -6.72 -10.99 -2.53
CA GLY A 15 -6.16 -12.10 -1.75
C GLY A 15 -4.62 -12.11 -1.70
N ALA A 16 -4.04 -13.25 -2.05
CA ALA A 16 -2.59 -13.42 -2.17
C ALA A 16 -2.03 -12.97 -3.53
N ASP A 17 -2.89 -12.77 -4.53
CA ASP A 17 -2.50 -12.50 -5.91
C ASP A 17 -2.32 -11.00 -6.20
N CYS A 18 -2.56 -10.13 -5.20
CA CYS A 18 -2.35 -8.70 -5.34
C CYS A 18 -0.89 -8.41 -5.68
N LYS A 19 -0.64 -7.73 -6.80
CA LYS A 19 0.71 -7.39 -7.27
C LYS A 19 1.52 -6.66 -6.20
N ALA A 20 0.94 -5.63 -5.60
CA ALA A 20 1.62 -4.84 -4.56
C ALA A 20 1.96 -5.66 -3.31
N LEU A 21 1.23 -6.73 -3.04
CA LEU A 21 1.51 -7.57 -1.88
C LEU A 21 2.82 -8.32 -2.02
N GLU A 22 3.12 -8.86 -3.21
CA GLU A 22 4.41 -9.53 -3.45
C GLU A 22 5.58 -8.54 -3.36
N ALA A 23 5.42 -7.31 -3.85
CA ALA A 23 6.44 -6.26 -3.72
C ALA A 23 6.74 -5.91 -2.26
N VAL A 24 5.74 -5.97 -1.38
CA VAL A 24 5.88 -5.57 0.02
C VAL A 24 6.19 -6.77 0.95
N LYS A 25 6.01 -8.01 0.52
CA LYS A 25 6.18 -9.24 1.32
C LYS A 25 7.57 -9.41 1.98
N GLY A 26 8.59 -8.80 1.40
CA GLY A 26 9.97 -8.77 1.94
C GLY A 26 10.42 -7.41 2.46
N PHE A 27 9.53 -6.41 2.49
CA PHE A 27 9.88 -5.05 2.86
C PHE A 27 10.12 -4.94 4.36
N ILE A 28 11.35 -4.65 4.76
CA ILE A 28 11.73 -4.36 6.14
C ILE A 28 12.06 -2.88 6.20
N LEU A 29 11.29 -2.11 6.96
CA LEU A 29 11.59 -0.70 7.16
C LEU A 29 12.81 -0.57 8.09
N PRO A 30 13.93 0.00 7.62
CA PRO A 30 15.09 0.25 8.46
C PRO A 30 14.78 1.22 9.62
N VAL A 31 15.56 1.11 10.69
CA VAL A 31 15.42 2.00 11.87
C VAL A 31 15.99 3.40 11.59
N GLY A 32 17.00 3.49 10.72
CA GLY A 32 17.61 4.77 10.36
C GLY A 32 16.77 5.55 9.35
N ARG A 33 16.69 6.87 9.51
CA ARG A 33 15.79 7.73 8.71
C ARG A 33 16.17 7.79 7.24
N PHE A 34 17.47 7.79 6.93
CA PHE A 34 17.95 7.83 5.54
C PHE A 34 17.81 6.48 4.86
N GLU A 35 18.10 5.40 5.58
CA GLU A 35 17.91 4.03 5.10
C GLU A 35 16.42 3.73 4.87
N ALA A 36 15.54 4.24 5.73
CA ALA A 36 14.09 4.19 5.53
C ALA A 36 13.66 4.95 4.26
N LEU A 37 14.22 6.13 4.00
CA LEU A 37 13.96 6.85 2.77
C LEU A 37 14.40 6.04 1.54
N GLU A 38 15.61 5.50 1.53
CA GLU A 38 16.11 4.71 0.40
C GLU A 38 15.28 3.44 0.18
N ALA A 39 14.88 2.74 1.25
CA ALA A 39 13.97 1.59 1.15
C ALA A 39 12.63 1.99 0.51
N ILE A 40 12.04 3.12 0.93
CA ILE A 40 10.79 3.62 0.34
C ILE A 40 10.99 4.03 -1.12
N ARG A 41 12.12 4.62 -1.51
CA ARG A 41 12.43 4.97 -2.91
C ARG A 41 12.58 3.73 -3.80
N GLU A 42 13.21 2.68 -3.28
CA GLU A 42 13.31 1.39 -3.97
C GLU A 42 11.91 0.80 -4.17
N LEU A 43 11.12 0.73 -3.10
CA LEU A 43 9.74 0.24 -3.18
C LEU A 43 8.89 1.07 -4.16
N ASN A 44 9.07 2.39 -4.18
CA ASN A 44 8.39 3.29 -5.11
C ASN A 44 8.72 2.95 -6.57
N THR A 45 9.97 2.65 -6.86
CA THR A 45 10.41 2.22 -8.20
C THR A 45 9.76 0.88 -8.57
N ILE A 46 9.84 -0.11 -7.69
CA ILE A 46 9.27 -1.45 -7.90
C ILE A 46 7.76 -1.37 -8.17
N LEU A 47 7.02 -0.64 -7.34
CA LEU A 47 5.57 -0.50 -7.50
C LEU A 47 5.22 0.25 -8.78
N SER A 48 5.99 1.28 -9.14
CA SER A 48 5.74 2.05 -10.36
C SER A 48 5.93 1.19 -11.62
N ASP A 49 6.98 0.39 -11.66
CA ASP A 49 7.22 -0.56 -12.76
C ASP A 49 6.12 -1.63 -12.82
N LEU A 50 5.73 -2.18 -11.67
CA LEU A 50 4.71 -3.23 -11.55
C LEU A 50 3.32 -2.79 -12.06
N TYR A 51 2.96 -1.54 -11.79
CA TYR A 51 1.71 -0.93 -12.28
C TYR A 51 1.87 -0.20 -13.62
N MET A 52 3.08 -0.18 -14.17
CA MET A 52 3.44 0.54 -15.40
C MET A 52 2.98 2.01 -15.36
N VAL A 53 3.35 2.70 -14.30
CA VAL A 53 3.06 4.13 -14.07
C VAL A 53 4.35 4.94 -13.94
N SER A 54 4.26 6.25 -14.14
CA SER A 54 5.39 7.15 -13.88
C SER A 54 5.78 7.10 -12.40
N ILE A 55 7.07 7.03 -12.09
CA ILE A 55 7.54 7.05 -10.71
C ILE A 55 7.18 8.40 -10.07
N PRO A 56 6.36 8.44 -9.02
CA PRO A 56 6.04 9.70 -8.34
C PRO A 56 7.26 10.20 -7.57
N THR A 57 7.54 11.50 -7.67
CA THR A 57 8.58 12.15 -6.87
C THR A 57 8.19 12.13 -5.40
N LEU A 58 9.13 11.76 -4.53
CA LEU A 58 8.94 11.73 -3.08
C LEU A 58 9.59 12.96 -2.43
N THR A 59 8.81 13.66 -1.61
CA THR A 59 9.29 14.76 -0.79
C THR A 59 8.95 14.45 0.67
N VAL A 60 9.98 14.22 1.47
CA VAL A 60 9.87 13.77 2.86
C VAL A 60 10.11 14.91 3.86
N TRP A 61 9.79 14.67 5.13
CA TRP A 61 9.93 15.63 6.24
C TRP A 61 9.09 16.89 6.09
N VAL A 62 7.96 16.76 5.41
CA VAL A 62 6.93 17.81 5.35
C VAL A 62 6.01 17.73 6.56
N ARG A 63 5.03 18.63 6.66
CA ARG A 63 4.08 18.65 7.76
C ARG A 63 3.14 17.43 7.73
N ASP A 64 2.51 17.18 6.59
CA ASP A 64 1.42 16.21 6.45
C ASP A 64 1.63 15.30 5.24
N ASN A 65 1.26 14.02 5.38
CA ASN A 65 1.21 13.09 4.26
C ASN A 65 0.14 13.54 3.26
N SER A 66 0.50 13.72 2.00
CA SER A 66 -0.47 14.10 0.95
C SER A 66 0.01 13.75 -0.45
N TYR A 67 -0.93 13.69 -1.38
CA TYR A 67 -0.67 13.46 -2.80
C TYR A 67 -1.13 14.65 -3.62
N VAL A 68 -0.23 15.23 -4.42
CA VAL A 68 -0.51 16.38 -5.27
C VAL A 68 -0.93 15.91 -6.64
N GLN A 69 -2.22 16.00 -6.96
CA GLN A 69 -2.76 15.49 -8.23
C GLN A 69 -2.19 16.18 -9.47
N ALA A 70 -1.92 17.48 -9.37
CA ALA A 70 -1.46 18.29 -10.50
C ALA A 70 -0.04 17.90 -10.97
N THR A 71 0.85 17.58 -10.03
CA THR A 71 2.26 17.26 -10.30
C THR A 71 2.57 15.77 -10.19
N GLY A 72 1.73 15.00 -9.50
CA GLY A 72 1.97 13.59 -9.19
C GLY A 72 2.93 13.37 -8.03
N GLU A 73 3.26 14.41 -7.25
CA GLU A 73 4.18 14.33 -6.12
C GLU A 73 3.52 13.67 -4.90
N ILE A 74 4.32 12.92 -4.14
CA ILE A 74 3.95 12.35 -2.85
C ILE A 74 4.73 13.08 -1.75
N TYR A 75 3.99 13.69 -0.83
CA TYR A 75 4.50 14.29 0.38
C TYR A 75 4.37 13.32 1.55
N LEU A 76 5.45 13.19 2.34
CA LEU A 76 5.49 12.35 3.52
C LEU A 76 6.08 13.11 4.71
N THR A 77 5.45 13.02 5.87
CA THR A 77 5.99 13.54 7.14
C THR A 77 7.23 12.75 7.56
N GLU A 78 7.15 11.43 7.47
CA GLU A 78 8.27 10.51 7.67
C GLU A 78 8.23 9.43 6.58
N PRO A 79 9.37 8.83 6.20
CA PRO A 79 9.44 7.74 5.23
C PRO A 79 8.87 6.44 5.81
N GLU A 80 7.57 6.41 6.06
CA GLU A 80 6.84 5.27 6.63
C GLU A 80 6.03 4.54 5.56
N LEU A 81 5.97 3.21 5.68
CA LEU A 81 5.32 2.33 4.71
C LEU A 81 3.83 2.64 4.52
N GLU A 82 3.06 2.72 5.61
CA GLU A 82 1.60 2.93 5.52
C GLU A 82 1.27 4.30 4.89
N GLY A 83 2.00 5.35 5.28
CA GLY A 83 1.88 6.68 4.70
C GLY A 83 2.20 6.70 3.21
N PHE A 84 3.32 6.07 2.82
CA PHE A 84 3.71 5.93 1.42
C PHE A 84 2.66 5.16 0.61
N LEU A 85 2.25 3.97 1.05
CA LEU A 85 1.25 3.16 0.33
C LEU A 85 -0.08 3.90 0.19
N HIS A 86 -0.48 4.65 1.22
CA HIS A 86 -1.69 5.47 1.16
C HIS A 86 -1.61 6.50 0.02
N GLN A 87 -0.53 7.29 -0.04
CA GLN A 87 -0.37 8.31 -1.09
C GLN A 87 -0.10 7.70 -2.47
N PHE A 88 0.62 6.57 -2.52
CA PHE A 88 0.86 5.84 -3.77
C PHE A 88 -0.46 5.31 -4.36
N ARG A 89 -1.42 4.90 -3.53
CA ARG A 89 -2.74 4.50 -4.02
C ARG A 89 -3.48 5.65 -4.67
N HIS A 90 -3.37 6.87 -4.15
CA HIS A 90 -3.91 8.06 -4.82
C HIS A 90 -3.23 8.33 -6.16
N HIS A 91 -1.91 8.07 -6.26
CA HIS A 91 -1.21 8.14 -7.53
C HIS A 91 -1.83 7.17 -8.56
N LEU A 92 -2.05 5.91 -8.19
CA LEU A 92 -2.72 4.93 -9.06
C LEU A 92 -4.14 5.37 -9.45
N GLN A 93 -4.95 5.83 -8.50
CA GLN A 93 -6.28 6.35 -8.77
C GLN A 93 -6.24 7.54 -9.74
N ASN A 94 -5.24 8.41 -9.62
CA ASN A 94 -5.08 9.57 -10.50
C ASN A 94 -4.74 9.16 -11.92
N VAL A 95 -3.87 8.15 -12.09
CA VAL A 95 -3.57 7.58 -13.41
C VAL A 95 -4.80 6.88 -14.00
N GLU A 96 -5.56 6.13 -13.19
CA GLU A 96 -6.77 5.41 -13.62
C GLU A 96 -7.89 6.33 -14.11
N ARG A 97 -7.95 7.59 -13.64
CA ARG A 97 -8.92 8.57 -14.14
C ARG A 97 -8.79 8.83 -15.64
N LYS A 98 -7.64 8.53 -16.24
CA LYS A 98 -7.48 8.52 -17.70
C LYS A 98 -8.20 7.29 -18.27
N TYR A 99 -9.10 7.50 -19.23
CA TYR A 99 -9.95 6.44 -19.79
C TYR A 99 -9.17 5.18 -20.21
N GLU A 100 -8.00 5.37 -20.83
CA GLU A 100 -7.09 4.31 -21.30
C GLU A 100 -6.51 3.44 -20.18
N ARG A 101 -6.59 3.90 -18.92
CA ARG A 101 -6.01 3.24 -17.73
C ARG A 101 -7.07 2.70 -16.79
N ARG A 102 -8.34 2.66 -17.22
CA ARG A 102 -9.45 2.12 -16.43
C ARG A 102 -9.15 0.68 -15.98
N GLY A 103 -9.41 0.38 -14.71
CA GLY A 103 -9.13 -0.92 -14.11
C GLY A 103 -7.73 -1.06 -13.51
N LEU A 104 -6.89 -0.01 -13.52
CA LEU A 104 -5.53 -0.05 -12.97
C LEU A 104 -5.49 -0.46 -11.49
N THR A 105 -6.29 0.19 -10.64
CA THR A 105 -6.35 -0.08 -9.19
C THR A 105 -7.00 -1.44 -8.85
N THR A 106 -7.62 -2.07 -9.85
CA THR A 106 -8.22 -3.41 -9.79
C THR A 106 -7.42 -4.43 -10.62
N GLU A 107 -6.19 -4.08 -11.00
CA GLU A 107 -5.22 -4.95 -11.67
C GLU A 107 -5.73 -5.55 -13.00
N GLY A 108 -6.57 -4.79 -13.73
CA GLY A 108 -7.10 -5.15 -15.04
C GLY A 108 -8.51 -5.74 -15.02
N LYS A 109 -9.11 -5.96 -13.84
CA LYS A 109 -10.48 -6.45 -13.67
C LYS A 109 -11.50 -5.33 -13.87
N LEU A 110 -11.84 -5.03 -15.13
CA LEU A 110 -12.69 -3.90 -15.52
C LEU A 110 -14.08 -3.90 -14.85
N GLU A 111 -14.64 -5.08 -14.60
CA GLU A 111 -15.91 -5.29 -13.90
C GLU A 111 -15.87 -4.79 -12.45
N LEU A 112 -14.67 -4.71 -11.86
CA LEU A 112 -14.44 -4.24 -10.50
C LEU A 112 -14.02 -2.77 -10.44
N ALA A 113 -13.76 -2.11 -11.59
CA ALA A 113 -13.20 -0.75 -11.64
C ALA A 113 -14.03 0.32 -10.89
N GLY A 114 -15.32 0.07 -10.67
CA GLY A 114 -16.17 0.95 -9.87
C GLY A 114 -16.02 0.80 -8.34
N ILE A 115 -15.50 -0.33 -7.87
CA ILE A 115 -15.42 -0.68 -6.43
C ILE A 115 -14.58 0.33 -5.62
N PRO A 116 -13.38 0.76 -6.07
CA PRO A 116 -12.57 1.75 -5.35
C PRO A 116 -13.31 3.05 -5.04
N TYR A 117 -14.26 3.45 -5.88
CA TYR A 117 -14.96 4.74 -5.79
C TYR A 117 -16.39 4.61 -5.24
N LYS A 118 -16.88 3.37 -5.04
CA LYS A 118 -18.23 3.11 -4.55
C LYS A 118 -18.33 3.37 -3.04
N ASP A 119 -19.38 4.04 -2.60
CA ASP A 119 -19.71 4.27 -1.17
C ASP A 119 -18.58 4.91 -0.34
N THR A 120 -17.72 5.72 -0.97
CA THR A 120 -16.68 6.48 -0.28
C THR A 120 -17.23 7.81 0.22
N VAL A 121 -16.81 8.27 1.41
CA VAL A 121 -17.21 9.55 2.01
C VAL A 121 -16.87 10.72 1.07
N TYR A 122 -15.68 10.66 0.45
CA TYR A 122 -15.25 11.60 -0.59
C TYR A 122 -15.30 10.95 -1.97
N LYS A 123 -16.51 10.84 -2.53
CA LYS A 123 -16.82 10.18 -3.83
C LYS A 123 -15.91 10.56 -5.01
N MET A 124 -15.27 11.73 -4.98
CA MET A 124 -14.38 12.18 -6.06
C MET A 124 -12.91 11.75 -5.90
N TYR A 125 -12.49 11.38 -4.68
CA TYR A 125 -11.07 11.20 -4.35
C TYR A 125 -10.67 9.77 -4.00
N GLY A 126 -11.62 8.87 -3.67
CA GLY A 126 -11.28 7.48 -3.37
C GLY A 126 -10.49 7.31 -2.06
N GLU A 127 -10.61 8.25 -1.11
CA GLU A 127 -9.90 8.25 0.17
C GLU A 127 -10.08 6.93 0.95
N ASP A 128 -11.32 6.48 1.11
CA ASP A 128 -11.59 5.24 1.84
C ASP A 128 -10.98 4.02 1.16
N ASP A 129 -10.85 4.04 -0.18
CA ASP A 129 -10.09 3.02 -0.93
C ASP A 129 -8.60 3.12 -0.65
N ALA A 130 -8.04 4.32 -0.68
CA ALA A 130 -6.62 4.54 -0.46
C ALA A 130 -6.20 4.07 0.94
N ILE A 131 -6.97 4.43 1.96
CA ILE A 131 -6.77 3.99 3.35
C ILE A 131 -6.99 2.48 3.49
N ALA A 132 -8.03 1.91 2.88
CA ALA A 132 -8.29 0.48 3.00
C ALA A 132 -7.23 -0.36 2.30
N TRP A 133 -6.77 0.07 1.12
CA TRP A 133 -5.74 -0.60 0.35
C TRP A 133 -4.38 -0.57 1.05
N SER A 134 -3.98 0.59 1.59
CA SER A 134 -2.73 0.71 2.35
C SER A 134 -2.75 -0.19 3.59
N LYS A 135 -3.88 -0.26 4.30
CA LYS A 135 -4.05 -1.15 5.45
C LYS A 135 -4.12 -2.63 5.07
N PHE A 136 -4.76 -2.96 3.96
CA PHE A 136 -4.80 -4.33 3.43
C PHE A 136 -3.38 -4.86 3.18
N ILE A 137 -2.53 -4.06 2.55
CA ILE A 137 -1.14 -4.42 2.25
C ILE A 137 -0.27 -4.35 3.51
N GLY A 138 -0.33 -3.23 4.24
CA GLY A 138 0.51 -2.97 5.42
C GLY A 138 0.24 -3.93 6.58
N LYS A 139 -1.01 -4.38 6.78
CA LYS A 139 -1.32 -5.32 7.89
C LYS A 139 -0.77 -6.73 7.68
N ARG A 140 -0.43 -7.15 6.46
CA ARG A 140 0.18 -8.46 6.23
C ARG A 140 1.65 -8.52 6.70
N LEU A 141 2.25 -7.37 7.02
CA LEU A 141 3.58 -7.24 7.64
C LEU A 141 3.56 -7.15 9.17
N ILE A 142 2.39 -7.24 9.83
CA ILE A 142 2.33 -7.32 11.30
C ILE A 142 2.66 -8.76 11.74
N PHE A 143 3.83 -9.23 11.36
CA PHE A 143 4.61 -10.14 12.18
C PHE A 143 5.88 -9.38 12.59
N ARG A 144 5.77 -8.72 13.77
CA ARG A 144 6.85 -8.24 14.66
C ARG A 144 7.50 -6.88 14.34
N TYR A 145 6.98 -5.84 14.98
CA TYR A 145 7.85 -4.88 15.68
C TYR A 145 7.10 -4.29 16.89
N ASP A 146 7.28 -4.89 18.07
CA ASP A 146 6.89 -4.24 19.32
C ASP A 146 8.03 -3.30 19.75
N ARG A 147 7.77 -1.99 19.65
CA ARG A 147 8.71 -0.92 20.02
C ARG A 147 9.12 -0.97 21.50
N LYS A 148 8.41 -1.73 22.35
CA LYS A 148 8.68 -1.87 23.78
C LYS A 148 9.46 -3.13 24.16
N ASN A 149 9.66 -4.09 23.26
CA ASN A 149 10.39 -5.32 23.59
C ASN A 149 11.11 -5.95 22.37
N PRO A 150 12.40 -5.62 22.12
CA PRO A 150 13.15 -6.11 20.94
C PRO A 150 13.57 -7.59 21.03
N ARG A 151 13.21 -8.30 22.09
CA ARG A 151 13.52 -9.72 22.27
C ARG A 151 12.23 -10.48 22.48
N LEU A 152 11.59 -10.90 21.39
CA LEU A 152 10.76 -12.10 21.26
C LEU A 152 9.90 -11.92 20.01
N LEU A 153 9.89 -12.92 19.13
CA LEU A 153 8.63 -13.55 18.76
C LEU A 153 8.79 -14.78 17.85
N PHE A 154 9.89 -15.55 17.82
CA PHE A 154 9.76 -16.95 17.35
C PHE A 154 8.70 -17.62 18.22
N SER A 155 7.48 -17.69 17.69
CA SER A 155 6.33 -18.26 18.36
C SER A 155 5.67 -19.16 17.34
N SER A 156 5.92 -20.44 17.60
CA SER A 156 5.42 -21.64 16.96
C SER A 156 3.92 -21.58 16.66
N ARG A 157 3.56 -21.74 15.38
CA ARG A 157 2.37 -22.48 14.93
C ARG A 157 2.68 -23.24 13.64
N SER A 158 3.64 -24.15 13.75
CA SER A 158 3.70 -25.31 12.87
C SER A 158 4.04 -26.50 13.74
N THR A 159 3.02 -27.18 14.26
CA THR A 159 3.17 -28.55 14.74
C THR A 159 3.44 -29.41 13.51
N LEU A 160 4.68 -29.42 13.05
CA LEU A 160 5.20 -30.39 12.09
C LEU A 160 5.89 -31.46 12.94
N THR A 161 5.12 -32.49 13.28
CA THR A 161 5.65 -33.73 13.85
C THR A 161 6.52 -34.38 12.77
N VAL A 162 7.85 -34.27 12.91
CA VAL A 162 8.79 -35.11 12.17
C VAL A 162 9.12 -36.28 13.07
N HIS A 163 8.58 -37.46 12.75
CA HIS A 163 9.08 -38.70 13.31
C HIS A 163 10.47 -38.96 12.69
N ILE A 164 11.47 -39.11 13.56
CA ILE A 164 12.77 -39.71 13.24
C ILE A 164 12.57 -41.21 13.01
#